data_AF-A0A7W0EZW4-F1
#
_entry.id   AF-A0A7W0EZW4-F1
#
_cell.length_a   1.000
_cell.length_b   1.000
_cell.length_c   1.000
_cell.angle_alpha   90.00
_cell.angle_beta   90.00
_cell.angle_gamma   90.00
#
_symmetry.space_group_name_H-M   'P 1'
#
loop_
_entity.id
_entity.type
_entity.pdbx_description
1 polymer ?
#
loop_
_entity_poly.entity_id
_entity_poly.type
_entity_poly.pdbx_seq_one_letter_code
_entity_poly.pdbx_strand_id
1 'polypeptide(L)'
;MKFDEAFSDKVGYGIGTKASIRGYLVVTDTISYLSESEDNENRAILVVFERLSNVLLSSEIPVQMGSMVLFSGAAEITGTLVKTGMGPLPVGFSQVDELIFFHKTKTIRIKPSET
;
A
#
# COMPACT_ATOMS: atom_id res chain seq x y z
N MET A 1 -16.78 0.93 -20.92
CA MET A 1 -16.22 1.97 -20.04
C MET A 1 -14.78 1.62 -19.75
N LYS A 2 -13.85 2.57 -19.95
CA LYS A 2 -12.44 2.35 -19.65
C LYS A 2 -12.27 2.44 -18.14
N PHE A 3 -11.65 1.42 -17.52
CA PHE A 3 -11.43 1.33 -16.07
C PHE A 3 -10.78 2.61 -15.48
N ASP A 4 -10.02 3.32 -16.32
CA ASP A 4 -9.39 4.60 -16.01
C ASP A 4 -10.39 5.70 -15.55
N GLU A 5 -11.63 5.72 -16.07
CA GLU A 5 -12.66 6.72 -15.69
C GLU A 5 -13.31 6.38 -14.33
N ALA A 6 -13.56 5.10 -14.07
CA ALA A 6 -14.23 4.66 -12.84
C ALA A 6 -13.37 4.89 -11.57
N PHE A 7 -12.04 4.93 -11.74
CA PHE A 7 -11.11 5.23 -10.64
C PHE A 7 -10.95 6.74 -10.45
N SER A 8 -10.84 7.52 -11.54
CA SER A 8 -10.84 8.99 -11.51
C SER A 8 -12.08 9.54 -10.79
N ASP A 9 -13.26 9.02 -11.12
CA ASP A 9 -14.53 9.55 -10.60
C ASP A 9 -14.80 9.20 -9.13
N LYS A 10 -14.15 8.16 -8.59
CA LYS A 10 -14.40 7.69 -7.21
C LYS A 10 -13.26 8.00 -6.24
N VAL A 11 -12.03 8.06 -6.73
CA VAL A 11 -10.85 8.33 -5.90
C VAL A 11 -10.46 9.80 -5.97
N GLY A 12 -10.91 10.57 -6.97
CA GLY A 12 -10.64 12.00 -7.09
C GLY A 12 -9.18 12.35 -7.38
N TYR A 13 -8.31 11.35 -7.57
CA TYR A 13 -6.89 11.51 -7.85
C TYR A 13 -6.55 10.89 -9.20
N GLY A 14 -5.89 11.66 -10.07
CA GLY A 14 -5.42 11.20 -11.38
C GLY A 14 -4.09 10.46 -11.30
N ILE A 15 -3.77 9.67 -12.32
CA ILE A 15 -2.41 9.11 -12.49
C ILE A 15 -1.39 10.25 -12.59
N GLY A 16 -0.23 10.08 -11.96
CA GLY A 16 0.81 11.11 -11.86
C GLY A 16 0.55 12.15 -10.77
N THR A 17 -0.56 12.04 -10.03
CA THR A 17 -0.84 12.92 -8.89
C THR A 17 -0.36 12.31 -7.59
N LYS A 18 0.03 13.18 -6.66
CA LYS A 18 0.31 12.80 -5.28
C LYS A 18 -1.01 12.63 -4.54
N ALA A 19 -1.17 11.49 -3.87
CA ALA A 19 -2.34 11.16 -3.07
C ALA A 19 -1.90 10.65 -1.70
N SER A 20 -2.74 10.88 -0.69
CA SER A 20 -2.69 10.15 0.58
C SER A 20 -3.93 9.28 0.68
N ILE A 21 -3.74 7.96 0.76
CA ILE A 21 -4.84 6.99 0.79
C ILE A 21 -4.69 6.12 2.03
N ARG A 22 -5.78 6.05 2.80
CA ARG A 22 -5.90 5.18 3.96
C ARG A 22 -6.66 3.91 3.59
N GLY A 23 -6.21 2.78 4.11
CA GLY A 23 -6.81 1.48 3.84
C GLY A 23 -6.23 0.38 4.73
N TYR A 24 -6.37 -0.86 4.26
CA TYR A 24 -5.80 -2.04 4.88
C TYR A 24 -4.63 -2.52 4.02
N LEU A 25 -3.42 -2.44 4.56
CA LEU A 25 -2.20 -2.81 3.86
C LEU A 25 -1.86 -4.26 4.15
N VAL A 26 -1.67 -5.03 3.07
CA VAL A 26 -1.13 -6.38 3.11
C VAL A 26 0.25 -6.36 2.49
N VAL A 27 1.23 -6.91 3.20
CA VAL A 27 2.61 -7.06 2.76
C VAL A 27 2.97 -8.53 2.81
N THR A 28 3.39 -9.06 1.67
CA THR A 28 3.97 -10.38 1.50
C THR A 28 5.47 -10.25 1.20
N ASP A 29 6.14 -11.37 0.96
CA ASP A 29 7.53 -11.41 0.51
C ASP A 29 7.74 -10.82 -0.91
N THR A 30 6.72 -10.93 -1.77
CA THR A 30 6.81 -10.66 -3.20
C THR A 30 6.00 -9.44 -3.63
N ILE A 31 4.93 -9.13 -2.91
CA ILE A 31 3.98 -8.08 -3.25
C ILE A 31 3.44 -7.38 -2.01
N SER A 32 3.24 -6.06 -2.12
CA SER A 32 2.51 -5.26 -1.15
C SER A 32 1.35 -4.54 -1.82
N TYR A 33 0.19 -4.49 -1.16
CA TYR A 33 -0.98 -3.79 -1.69
C TYR A 33 -1.86 -3.20 -0.58
N LEU A 34 -2.52 -2.08 -0.88
CA LEU A 34 -3.46 -1.40 0.00
C LEU A 34 -4.89 -1.63 -0.52
N SER A 35 -5.71 -2.35 0.23
CA SER A 35 -7.13 -2.53 -0.03
C SER A 35 -7.98 -1.53 0.76
N GLU A 36 -9.26 -1.44 0.41
CA GLU A 36 -10.25 -0.64 1.16
C GLU A 36 -10.50 -1.22 2.57
N SER A 37 -10.48 -2.55 2.69
CA SER A 37 -10.69 -3.30 3.92
C SER A 37 -10.00 -4.67 3.86
N GLU A 38 -9.94 -5.37 4.99
CA GLU A 38 -9.34 -6.71 5.11
C GLU A 38 -9.91 -7.72 4.10
N ASP A 39 -11.20 -7.65 3.80
CA ASP A 39 -11.90 -8.63 2.93
C ASP A 39 -11.99 -8.21 1.44
N ASN A 40 -11.41 -7.08 1.04
CA ASN A 40 -11.67 -6.49 -0.28
C ASN A 40 -10.41 -6.29 -1.14
N GLU A 41 -9.88 -7.39 -1.68
CA GLU A 41 -8.72 -7.38 -2.58
C GLU A 41 -9.04 -6.89 -4.00
N ASN A 42 -10.32 -6.95 -4.41
CA ASN A 42 -10.78 -6.64 -5.77
C ASN A 42 -10.57 -5.17 -6.18
N ARG A 43 -10.15 -4.31 -5.25
CA ARG A 43 -9.87 -2.89 -5.47
C ARG A 43 -8.62 -2.43 -4.71
N ALA A 44 -7.60 -3.27 -4.72
CA ALA A 44 -6.34 -2.92 -4.08
C ALA A 44 -5.44 -2.06 -4.98
N ILE A 45 -4.64 -1.21 -4.33
CA ILE A 45 -3.62 -0.36 -4.93
C ILE A 45 -2.28 -1.02 -4.66
N LEU A 46 -1.50 -1.29 -5.71
CA LEU A 46 -0.16 -1.84 -5.54
C LEU A 46 0.73 -0.85 -4.79
N VAL A 47 1.56 -1.34 -3.88
CA VAL A 47 2.56 -0.53 -3.18
C VAL A 47 3.94 -0.97 -3.65
N VAL A 48 4.54 -0.17 -4.53
CA VAL A 48 5.91 -0.42 -5.01
C VAL A 48 6.88 0.27 -4.05
N PHE A 49 7.25 -0.46 -3.02
CA PHE A 49 8.26 -0.05 -2.05
C PHE A 49 9.26 -1.19 -1.89
N GLU A 50 10.42 -1.03 -2.54
CA GLU A 50 11.50 -2.01 -2.46
C GLU A 50 11.89 -2.23 -0.99
N ARG A 51 12.04 -3.50 -0.60
CA ARG A 51 12.46 -3.90 0.76
C ARG A 51 11.49 -3.54 1.88
N LEU A 52 10.24 -3.14 1.59
CA LEU A 52 9.25 -2.88 2.63
C LEU A 52 9.12 -4.04 3.63
N SER A 53 9.16 -5.28 3.14
CA SER A 53 9.20 -6.50 3.97
C SER A 53 10.38 -6.51 4.95
N ASN A 54 11.59 -6.14 4.50
CA ASN A 54 12.77 -6.06 5.35
C ASN A 54 12.66 -4.94 6.39
N VAL A 55 12.13 -3.78 6.00
CA VAL A 55 11.91 -2.67 6.94
C VAL A 55 10.93 -3.09 8.02
N LEU A 56 9.83 -3.76 7.65
CA LEU A 56 8.86 -4.30 8.59
C LEU A 56 9.46 -5.32 9.54
N LEU A 57 10.26 -6.26 9.04
CA LEU A 57 10.98 -7.26 9.84
C LEU A 57 11.95 -6.62 10.84
N SER A 58 12.52 -5.46 10.52
CA SER A 58 13.41 -4.70 11.40
C SER A 58 12.67 -3.73 12.35
N SER A 59 11.35 -3.57 12.17
CA SER A 59 10.52 -2.65 12.94
C SER A 59 9.90 -3.33 14.17
N GLU A 60 9.30 -2.54 15.07
CA GLU A 60 8.55 -3.08 16.21
C GLU A 60 7.18 -3.68 15.83
N ILE A 61 6.86 -3.76 14.53
CA ILE A 61 5.57 -4.27 14.06
C ILE A 61 5.57 -5.80 14.18
N PRO A 62 4.52 -6.40 14.77
CA PRO A 62 4.38 -7.86 14.77
C PRO A 62 4.28 -8.38 13.34
N VAL A 63 5.26 -9.18 12.94
CA VAL A 63 5.27 -9.89 11.66
C VAL A 63 4.66 -11.27 11.85
N GLN A 64 3.79 -11.70 10.95
CA GLN A 64 3.25 -13.06 10.99
C GLN A 64 4.27 -14.04 10.41
N MET A 65 5.04 -14.68 11.28
CA MET A 65 6.04 -15.69 10.87
C MET A 65 5.37 -17.01 10.47
N GLY A 66 5.78 -17.58 9.33
CA GLY A 66 5.28 -18.87 8.84
C GLY A 66 4.03 -18.79 7.95
N SER A 67 3.61 -17.58 7.58
CA SER A 67 2.57 -17.36 6.55
C SER A 67 3.17 -16.61 5.35
N MET A 68 2.47 -16.61 4.22
CA MET A 68 2.85 -15.79 3.05
C MET A 68 2.66 -14.28 3.30
N VAL A 69 1.87 -13.92 4.32
CA VAL A 69 1.59 -12.54 4.71
C VAL A 69 2.52 -12.15 5.83
N LEU A 70 3.46 -11.26 5.57
CA LEU A 70 4.38 -10.74 6.58
C LEU A 70 3.68 -9.73 7.49
N PHE A 71 2.83 -8.89 6.91
CA PHE A 71 2.06 -7.91 7.66
C PHE A 71 0.68 -7.71 7.05
N SER A 72 -0.32 -7.52 7.90
CA SER A 72 -1.65 -7.06 7.52
C SER A 72 -2.20 -6.10 8.56
N GLY A 73 -2.74 -4.97 8.13
CA GLY A 73 -3.31 -4.00 9.08
C GLY A 73 -3.65 -2.65 8.47
N ALA A 74 -4.31 -1.82 9.27
CA ALA A 74 -4.66 -0.46 8.85
C ALA A 74 -3.40 0.38 8.61
N ALA A 75 -3.34 1.05 7.46
CA ALA A 75 -2.24 1.91 7.08
C ALA A 75 -2.72 3.11 6.25
N GLU A 76 -1.86 4.12 6.15
CA GLU A 76 -2.00 5.25 5.25
C GLU A 76 -0.72 5.40 4.43
N ILE A 77 -0.88 5.58 3.12
CA ILE A 77 0.22 5.71 2.17
C ILE A 77 0.09 7.06 1.48
N THR A 78 1.15 7.86 1.59
CA THR A 78 1.32 9.04 0.77
C THR A 78 2.33 8.75 -0.32
N GLY A 79 1.99 9.07 -1.57
CA GLY A 79 2.92 8.94 -2.69
C GLY A 79 2.31 9.32 -4.04
N THR A 80 3.04 9.07 -5.11
CA THR A 80 2.59 9.32 -6.49
C THR A 80 1.92 8.09 -7.09
N LEU A 81 0.67 8.25 -7.56
CA LEU A 81 -0.08 7.18 -8.22
C LEU A 81 0.40 6.96 -9.65
N VAL A 82 0.54 5.69 -10.04
CA VAL A 82 0.93 5.24 -11.38
C VAL A 82 0.04 4.11 -11.88
N LYS A 83 0.04 3.92 -13.19
CA LYS A 83 -0.52 2.73 -13.82
C LYS A 83 0.53 1.62 -13.82
N THR A 84 0.17 0.44 -13.35
CA THR A 84 1.13 -0.67 -13.14
C THR A 84 1.20 -1.63 -14.33
N GLY A 85 0.16 -1.65 -15.18
CA GLY A 85 0.01 -2.63 -16.25
C GLY A 85 -0.36 -4.05 -15.76
N MET A 86 -0.54 -4.26 -14.46
CA MET A 86 -0.91 -5.56 -13.89
C MET A 86 -2.42 -5.63 -13.62
N GLY A 87 -3.14 -6.56 -14.24
CA GLY A 87 -4.46 -6.98 -13.74
C GLY A 87 -4.23 -8.11 -12.75
N PRO A 88 -4.50 -7.97 -11.43
CA PRO A 88 -5.65 -7.31 -10.81
C PRO A 88 -5.41 -5.95 -10.11
N LEU A 89 -4.21 -5.37 -10.21
CA LEU A 89 -3.81 -4.16 -9.49
C LEU A 89 -3.44 -3.03 -10.46
N PRO A 90 -4.39 -2.47 -11.22
CA PRO A 90 -4.10 -1.59 -12.35
C PRO A 90 -3.46 -0.25 -11.94
N VAL A 91 -3.54 0.10 -10.66
CA VAL A 91 -3.00 1.34 -10.07
C VAL A 91 -2.07 0.97 -8.92
N GLY A 92 -1.00 1.75 -8.76
CA GLY A 92 -0.08 1.60 -7.64
C GLY A 92 0.60 2.90 -7.22
N PHE A 93 1.26 2.89 -6.09
CA PHE A 93 2.21 3.91 -5.68
C PHE A 93 3.61 3.50 -6.13
N SER A 94 4.28 4.27 -7.00
CA SER A 94 5.67 4.02 -7.41
C SER A 94 6.71 4.84 -6.65
N GLN A 95 6.27 5.95 -6.06
CA GLN A 95 7.09 6.83 -5.25
C GLN A 95 6.34 7.02 -3.94
N VAL A 96 6.51 6.06 -3.03
CA VAL A 96 5.98 6.19 -1.67
C VAL A 96 6.84 7.25 -0.98
N ASP A 97 6.20 8.28 -0.42
CA ASP A 97 6.84 9.33 0.35
C ASP A 97 6.79 9.02 1.85
N GLU A 98 5.64 8.53 2.30
CA GLU A 98 5.41 8.17 3.71
C GLU A 98 4.45 6.98 3.78
N LEU A 99 4.75 6.09 4.71
CA LEU A 99 3.92 4.95 5.07
C LEU A 99 3.66 4.98 6.57
N ILE A 100 2.39 5.04 6.95
CA ILE A 100 1.96 5.11 8.35
C ILE A 100 1.17 3.85 8.69
N PHE A 101 1.65 3.08 9.65
CA PHE A 101 0.96 1.90 10.18
C PHE A 101 0.24 2.24 11.47
N PHE A 102 -1.01 1.79 11.58
CA PHE A 102 -1.83 1.93 12.77
C PHE A 102 -1.99 0.55 13.43
N HIS A 103 -1.17 0.27 14.46
CA HIS A 103 -1.23 -1.00 15.18
C HIS A 103 -1.56 -0.78 16.66
N LYS A 104 -2.76 -1.22 17.08
CA LYS A 104 -3.27 -1.05 18.45
C LYS A 104 -3.15 0.40 18.92
N THR A 105 -2.24 0.70 19.85
CA THR A 105 -1.99 2.03 20.41
C THR A 105 -0.75 2.72 19.82
N LYS A 106 -0.06 2.08 18.87
CA LYS A 106 1.16 2.60 18.23
C LYS A 106 0.88 3.07 16.81
N THR A 107 1.48 4.19 16.45
CA THR A 107 1.57 4.69 15.07
C THR A 107 3.03 4.63 14.66
N ILE A 108 3.32 3.91 13.59
CA ILE A 108 4.69 3.72 13.10
C ILE A 108 4.78 4.36 11.73
N ARG A 109 5.78 5.23 11.55
CA ARG A 109 5.99 6.00 10.32
C ARG A 109 7.27 5.52 9.66
N ILE A 110 7.20 5.24 8.37
CA ILE A 110 8.33 4.83 7.53
C ILE A 110 8.41 5.80 6.36
N LYS A 111 9.62 6.31 6.12
CA LYS A 111 9.92 7.17 4.97
C LYS A 111 10.95 6.47 4.08
N PRO A 112 10.61 6.14 2.83
CA PRO A 112 11.51 5.39 1.97
C PRO A 112 12.85 6.10 1.70
N SER A 113 12.88 7.42 1.72
CA SER A 113 14.12 8.20 1.54
C SER A 113 15.13 8.07 2.71
N GLU A 114 14.72 7.47 3.83
CA GLU A 114 15.53 7.32 5.05
C GLU A 114 15.91 5.85 5.30
N THR A 115 15.60 4.93 4.38
CA THR A 115 15.82 3.46 4.50
C THR A 115 16.79 2.93 3.45
#